data_AF-A0A168EX64-F1
#
_entry.id   AF-A0A168EX64-F1
#
_cell.length_a   1.000
_cell.length_b   1.000
_cell.length_c   1.000
_cell.angle_alpha   90.00
_cell.angle_beta   90.00
_cell.angle_gamma   90.00
#
_symmetry.space_group_name_H-M   'P 1'
#
loop_
_entity.id
_entity.type
_entity.pdbx_description
1 polymer ?
#
loop_
_entity_poly.entity_id
_entity_poly.type
_entity_poly.pdbx_seq_one_letter_code
_entity_poly.pdbx_strand_id
1 'polypeptide(L)'
;MYDARLREPIRKSRIKRLDTISPFTGERYEAQEQLDIFTVHEEKEEFSYEPVCLDGLPAYPDLALGSYSLEARIFLLKNVLHYQAEAEMEFVTPDDIEYIKKVWSEELGWDGDETDIRPEKIQYEGALVLDAEYRLNHTETTIPNLVVDPRYYLAEESGVSLDVIKNLNVLNPDPKAEHRFIYYVTIDFGGGEKDIWSTFEKSKRKTGYAVPYYWQPVTASSGSSNITDYWNNVTVIVCRPEICNLADAQQFVESYIAAGEDIIEPEVTNWERIYWSIIKDKTIEESRRFILRSGNQPGEIPDSIKKYVGLIDEEITIASLIMKSSVNTVLFRIDPEDARRACEASTLWNKVVGIKLSGYDNGQTVREFIMTKGLHPRVLPAPIMYLYNLSEKELFWNYQMKLYGENDVIDIWHC
;
A
#
# COMPACT_ATOMS: atom_id res chain seq x y z
N MET A 1 16.55 20.24 -14.71
CA MET A 1 17.18 20.80 -13.49
C MET A 1 16.25 20.47 -12.31
N TYR A 2 16.70 19.66 -11.35
CA TYR A 2 15.90 19.20 -10.20
C TYR A 2 16.00 20.22 -9.05
N ASP A 3 14.90 20.89 -8.70
CA ASP A 3 14.86 21.87 -7.60
C ASP A 3 14.64 21.14 -6.25
N ALA A 4 15.54 21.37 -5.30
CA ALA A 4 15.46 20.86 -3.93
C ALA A 4 14.28 21.45 -3.12
N ARG A 5 13.57 22.45 -3.65
CA ARG A 5 12.39 23.11 -3.05
C ARG A 5 11.07 22.39 -3.31
N LEU A 6 11.04 21.38 -4.19
CA LEU A 6 9.89 20.47 -4.35
C LEU A 6 9.87 19.34 -3.30
N ARG A 7 10.71 19.44 -2.25
CA ARG A 7 10.69 18.49 -1.14
C ARG A 7 9.46 18.77 -0.28
N GLU A 8 8.69 17.72 0.00
CA GLU A 8 7.75 17.71 1.12
C GLU A 8 8.42 18.29 2.37
N PRO A 9 7.72 19.09 3.18
CA PRO A 9 8.27 19.57 4.44
C PRO A 9 8.71 18.36 5.27
N ILE A 10 10.00 18.35 5.64
CA ILE A 10 10.58 17.24 6.40
C ILE A 10 9.88 17.20 7.77
N ARG A 11 9.06 16.16 7.99
CA ARG A 11 8.28 15.99 9.24
C ARG A 11 9.18 16.12 10.47
N LYS A 12 8.72 16.77 11.54
CA LYS A 12 9.49 16.85 12.81
C LYS A 12 9.86 15.48 13.38
N SER A 13 9.03 14.47 13.16
CA SER A 13 9.32 13.06 13.51
C SER A 13 10.42 12.46 12.64
N ARG A 14 10.48 12.82 11.35
CA ARG A 14 11.54 12.42 10.42
C ARG A 14 12.85 13.14 10.73
N ILE A 15 12.81 14.43 11.08
CA ILE A 15 13.99 15.19 11.57
C ILE A 15 14.54 14.51 12.83
N LYS A 16 13.70 14.24 13.83
CA LYS A 16 14.12 13.50 15.05
C LYS A 16 14.70 12.11 14.78
N ARG A 17 14.30 11.47 13.68
CA ARG A 17 14.78 10.12 13.28
C ARG A 17 16.03 10.17 12.40
N LEU A 18 16.21 11.25 11.64
CA LEU A 18 17.42 11.53 10.87
C LEU A 18 18.54 12.05 11.77
N ASP A 19 18.22 12.84 12.80
CA ASP A 19 19.18 13.32 13.80
C ASP A 19 19.70 12.21 14.71
N THR A 20 19.00 11.08 14.80
CA THR A 20 19.44 9.91 15.57
C THR A 20 20.35 8.98 14.78
N ILE A 21 20.52 9.18 13.46
CA ILE A 21 21.32 8.33 12.58
C ILE A 21 22.42 9.17 11.95
N SER A 22 23.67 8.89 12.29
CA SER A 22 24.81 9.53 11.63
C SER A 22 24.82 9.16 10.14
N PRO A 23 24.77 10.12 9.21
CA PRO A 23 24.71 9.84 7.77
C PRO A 23 26.02 9.28 7.21
N PHE A 24 27.10 9.30 8.00
CA PHE A 24 28.41 8.80 7.60
C PHE A 24 28.73 7.40 8.15
N THR A 25 28.09 7.02 9.26
CA THR A 25 28.39 5.75 9.95
C THR A 25 27.18 4.82 10.04
N GLY A 26 25.96 5.31 9.84
CA GLY A 26 24.72 4.52 9.94
C GLY A 26 24.33 4.09 11.36
N GLU A 27 25.15 4.41 12.36
CA GLU A 27 24.90 4.06 13.76
C GLU A 27 23.83 4.96 14.39
N ARG A 28 22.95 4.34 15.17
CA ARG A 28 21.92 5.03 15.97
C ARG A 28 22.51 5.45 17.32
N TYR A 29 22.37 6.72 17.70
CA TYR A 29 22.66 7.14 19.07
C TYR A 29 21.59 6.56 20.03
N GLU A 30 22.01 5.69 20.94
CA GLU A 30 21.19 4.94 21.93
C GLU A 30 20.57 5.82 23.05
N ALA A 31 20.07 7.01 22.74
CA ALA A 31 19.49 7.90 23.77
C ALA A 31 18.02 7.57 24.12
N GLN A 32 17.49 6.39 23.76
CA GLN A 32 16.05 6.13 23.89
C GLN A 32 15.64 4.71 24.33
N GLU A 33 16.47 4.02 25.12
CA GLU A 33 16.04 2.81 25.85
C GLU A 33 15.18 3.09 27.10
N GLN A 34 14.80 4.34 27.39
CA GLN A 34 14.04 4.68 28.62
C GLN A 34 12.55 5.02 28.42
N LEU A 35 11.96 4.81 27.25
CA LEU A 35 10.53 5.11 27.03
C LEU A 35 9.65 3.92 26.62
N ASP A 36 10.21 2.72 26.47
CA ASP A 36 9.49 1.51 26.03
C ASP A 36 8.63 0.81 27.10
N ILE A 37 8.30 1.50 28.21
CA ILE A 37 7.45 0.93 29.28
C ILE A 37 5.95 1.25 29.09
N PHE A 38 5.57 2.16 28.18
CA PHE A 38 4.17 2.58 28.00
C PHE A 38 3.60 2.46 26.57
N THR A 39 4.27 1.75 25.67
CA THR A 39 3.71 1.45 24.35
C THR A 39 2.70 0.31 24.47
N VAL A 40 1.44 0.68 24.72
CA VAL A 40 0.25 -0.08 24.31
C VAL A 40 0.54 -0.66 22.93
N HIS A 41 0.30 -1.96 22.77
CA HIS A 41 0.48 -2.67 21.50
C HIS A 41 -0.45 -2.09 20.43
N GLU A 42 -0.02 -0.99 19.81
CA GLU A 42 -0.42 -0.64 18.46
C GLU A 42 0.04 -1.80 17.59
N GLU A 43 -0.93 -2.36 16.88
CA GLU A 43 -0.73 -3.29 15.78
C GLU A 43 0.47 -2.81 14.97
N LYS A 44 1.44 -3.71 14.78
CA LYS A 44 2.43 -3.52 13.72
C LYS A 44 1.66 -3.51 12.41
N GLU A 45 1.15 -2.35 12.01
CA GLU A 45 1.14 -1.97 10.60
C GLU A 45 2.61 -2.13 10.18
N GLU A 46 2.93 -3.30 9.62
CA GLU A 46 4.04 -3.41 8.70
C GLU A 46 3.78 -2.39 7.60
N PHE A 47 4.26 -1.16 7.83
CA PHE A 47 4.68 -0.33 6.74
C PHE A 47 5.76 -1.14 6.05
N SER A 48 5.38 -1.88 5.00
CA SER A 48 6.34 -2.25 3.98
C SER A 48 6.89 -0.94 3.47
N TYR A 49 8.06 -0.56 3.97
CA TYR A 49 8.91 0.34 3.22
C TYR A 49 9.18 -0.40 1.92
N GLU A 50 8.66 0.10 0.80
CA GLU A 50 9.29 -0.20 -0.48
C GLU A 50 10.69 0.42 -0.41
N PRO A 51 11.75 -0.40 -0.44
CA PRO A 51 13.08 0.13 -0.54
C PRO A 51 13.24 0.70 -1.96
N VAL A 52 13.71 1.94 -2.09
CA VAL A 52 14.25 2.42 -3.39
C VAL A 52 15.52 1.62 -3.76
N CYS A 53 16.15 0.97 -2.79
CA CYS A 53 16.90 -0.30 -2.84
C CYS A 53 17.51 -0.51 -1.44
N LEU A 54 17.37 -1.67 -0.81
CA LEU A 54 18.23 -2.09 0.30
C LEU A 54 18.41 -3.63 0.26
N ASP A 55 19.67 -4.04 0.09
CA ASP A 55 20.26 -5.37 0.26
C ASP A 55 19.82 -6.55 -0.63
N GLY A 56 19.14 -6.28 -1.75
CA GLY A 56 18.95 -7.29 -2.79
C GLY A 56 20.16 -7.37 -3.72
N LEU A 57 21.06 -8.34 -3.51
CA LEU A 57 21.89 -8.81 -4.63
C LEU A 57 20.91 -9.40 -5.68
N PRO A 58 20.99 -8.96 -6.95
CA PRO A 58 19.98 -9.30 -7.94
C PRO A 58 19.95 -10.81 -8.17
N ALA A 59 18.75 -11.38 -8.07
CA ALA A 59 18.53 -12.80 -8.34
C ALA A 59 18.87 -13.16 -9.80
N TYR A 60 18.78 -12.20 -10.73
CA TYR A 60 19.28 -12.22 -12.12
C TYR A 60 19.58 -10.78 -12.60
N PRO A 61 20.50 -10.57 -13.57
CA PRO A 61 21.23 -9.31 -13.79
C PRO A 61 20.41 -8.12 -14.32
N ASP A 62 19.17 -8.35 -14.75
CA ASP A 62 18.37 -7.33 -15.44
C ASP A 62 17.38 -6.66 -14.47
N LEU A 63 17.96 -5.84 -13.59
CA LEU A 63 17.48 -4.50 -13.20
C LEU A 63 15.96 -4.21 -13.30
N ALA A 64 15.23 -4.46 -12.21
CA ALA A 64 13.98 -3.76 -11.93
C ALA A 64 14.27 -2.44 -11.20
N LEU A 65 14.65 -1.41 -11.96
CA LEU A 65 14.65 0.00 -11.57
C LEU A 65 13.86 0.77 -12.63
N GLY A 66 13.00 1.71 -12.20
CA GLY A 66 12.08 2.45 -13.05
C GLY A 66 12.72 3.01 -14.33
N SER A 67 12.53 2.31 -15.43
CA SER A 67 12.92 2.77 -16.75
C SER A 67 11.81 3.68 -17.31
N TYR A 68 12.16 4.91 -17.67
CA TYR A 68 11.25 5.78 -18.44
C TYR A 68 10.84 5.09 -19.74
N SER A 69 9.57 5.24 -20.16
CA SER A 69 9.11 4.81 -21.48
C SER A 69 9.90 5.53 -22.58
N LEU A 70 9.89 4.99 -23.81
CA LEU A 70 10.60 5.59 -24.93
C LEU A 70 10.19 7.05 -25.14
N GLU A 71 8.89 7.34 -25.05
CA GLU A 71 8.31 8.68 -25.19
C GLU A 71 8.83 9.64 -24.11
N ALA A 72 8.94 9.18 -22.87
CA ALA A 72 9.48 9.98 -21.77
C ALA A 72 10.98 10.23 -21.92
N ARG A 73 11.74 9.27 -22.47
CA ARG A 73 13.18 9.46 -22.77
C ARG A 73 13.38 10.43 -23.93
N ILE A 74 12.58 10.31 -25.00
CA ILE A 74 12.53 11.25 -26.13
C ILE A 74 12.24 12.66 -25.64
N PHE A 75 11.19 12.83 -24.82
CA PHE A 75 10.83 14.09 -24.20
C PHE A 75 12.02 14.72 -23.45
N LEU A 76 12.68 13.96 -22.58
CA LEU A 76 13.80 14.48 -21.80
C LEU A 76 14.98 14.89 -22.69
N LEU A 77 15.33 14.07 -23.68
CA LEU A 77 16.42 14.37 -24.61
C LEU A 77 16.15 15.64 -25.42
N LYS A 78 14.96 15.78 -25.99
CA LYS A 78 14.56 16.99 -26.75
C LYS A 78 14.72 18.26 -25.91
N ASN A 79 14.31 18.21 -24.65
CA ASN A 79 14.40 19.33 -23.73
C ASN A 79 15.86 19.67 -23.36
N VAL A 80 16.68 18.65 -23.10
CA VAL A 80 18.11 18.83 -22.81
C VAL A 80 18.83 19.45 -24.00
N LEU A 81 18.60 18.94 -25.21
CA LEU A 81 19.21 19.47 -26.43
C LEU A 81 18.74 20.90 -26.76
N HIS A 82 17.49 21.24 -26.42
CA HIS A 82 17.01 22.61 -26.54
C HIS A 82 17.80 23.58 -25.66
N TYR A 83 17.94 23.28 -24.36
CA TYR A 83 18.70 24.13 -23.43
C TYR A 83 20.20 24.11 -23.71
N GLN A 84 20.74 23.01 -24.24
CA GLN A 84 22.11 22.94 -24.75
C GLN A 84 22.36 24.00 -25.83
N ALA A 85 21.45 24.08 -26.80
CA ALA A 85 21.51 25.06 -27.87
C ALA A 85 21.31 26.49 -27.38
N GLU A 86 20.38 26.71 -26.43
CA GLU A 86 20.10 28.04 -25.86
C GLU A 86 21.26 28.58 -25.00
N ALA A 87 21.92 27.70 -24.23
CA ALA A 87 23.02 28.07 -23.35
C ALA A 87 24.39 28.17 -24.05
N GLU A 88 24.48 27.78 -25.33
CA GLU A 88 25.75 27.64 -26.06
C GLU A 88 26.80 26.76 -25.32
N MET A 89 26.33 25.75 -24.58
CA MET A 89 27.19 24.82 -23.83
C MET A 89 26.84 23.39 -24.24
N GLU A 90 27.84 22.51 -24.37
CA GLU A 90 27.64 21.10 -24.73
C GLU A 90 27.47 20.23 -23.47
N PHE A 91 26.30 19.61 -23.30
CA PHE A 91 25.99 18.71 -22.18
C PHE A 91 25.88 17.24 -22.63
N VAL A 92 25.38 17.03 -23.84
CA VAL A 92 25.17 15.77 -24.54
C VAL A 92 25.97 15.87 -25.84
N THR A 93 27.00 15.05 -25.93
CA THR A 93 27.90 15.02 -27.08
C THR A 93 27.25 14.26 -28.26
N PRO A 94 27.76 14.41 -29.50
CA PRO A 94 27.32 13.57 -30.61
C PRO A 94 27.49 12.07 -30.36
N ASP A 95 28.52 11.69 -29.61
CA ASP A 95 28.76 10.29 -29.22
C ASP A 95 27.69 9.79 -28.24
N ASP A 96 27.24 10.64 -27.33
CA ASP A 96 26.13 10.32 -26.41
C ASP A 96 24.81 10.14 -27.18
N ILE A 97 24.56 10.96 -28.20
CA ILE A 97 23.38 10.82 -29.07
C ILE A 97 23.39 9.44 -29.75
N GLU A 98 24.51 9.05 -30.36
CA GLU A 98 24.61 7.75 -31.03
C GLU A 98 24.49 6.58 -30.04
N TYR A 99 25.02 6.74 -28.82
CA TYR A 99 24.82 5.76 -27.76
C TYR A 99 23.34 5.64 -27.36
N ILE A 100 22.65 6.77 -27.17
CA ILE A 100 21.23 6.80 -26.83
C ILE A 100 20.37 6.14 -27.91
N LYS A 101 20.61 6.47 -29.19
CA LYS A 101 19.96 5.85 -30.36
C LYS A 101 20.08 4.33 -30.33
N LYS A 102 21.31 3.85 -30.11
CA LYS A 102 21.60 2.42 -30.02
C LYS A 102 20.82 1.76 -28.89
N VAL A 103 20.88 2.34 -27.68
CA VAL A 103 20.17 1.83 -26.50
C VAL A 103 18.66 1.80 -26.73
N TRP A 104 18.06 2.85 -27.30
CA TRP A 104 16.62 2.89 -27.57
C TRP A 104 16.19 1.88 -28.62
N SER A 105 17.02 1.65 -29.64
CA SER A 105 16.74 0.61 -30.65
C SER A 105 16.83 -0.80 -30.05
N GLU A 106 17.83 -1.07 -29.21
CA GLU A 106 18.08 -2.37 -28.59
C GLU A 106 17.07 -2.70 -27.46
N GLU A 107 16.74 -1.73 -26.60
CA GLU A 107 15.90 -1.95 -25.41
C GLU A 107 14.40 -1.72 -25.66
N LEU A 108 14.07 -0.74 -26.51
CA LEU A 108 12.71 -0.17 -26.60
C LEU A 108 12.10 -0.29 -27.99
N GLY A 109 12.82 -0.87 -28.95
CA GLY A 109 12.35 -1.03 -30.33
C GLY A 109 12.15 0.29 -31.07
N TRP A 110 12.95 1.31 -30.75
CA TRP A 110 12.93 2.59 -31.47
C TRP A 110 13.24 2.40 -32.96
N ASP A 111 12.47 3.08 -33.81
CA ASP A 111 12.42 2.90 -35.27
C ASP A 111 13.39 3.81 -36.03
N GLY A 112 14.14 4.65 -35.33
CA GLY A 112 15.17 5.51 -35.93
C GLY A 112 14.66 6.85 -36.44
N ASP A 113 13.51 7.34 -35.96
CA ASP A 113 13.02 8.66 -36.36
C ASP A 113 13.91 9.80 -35.83
N GLU A 114 14.71 10.38 -36.72
CA GLU A 114 15.58 11.53 -36.42
C GLU A 114 14.82 12.79 -35.95
N THR A 115 13.48 12.84 -36.06
CA THR A 115 12.69 13.92 -35.46
C THR A 115 12.58 13.80 -33.93
N ASP A 116 12.79 12.61 -33.37
CA ASP A 116 12.76 12.37 -31.91
C ASP A 116 13.94 12.98 -31.17
N ILE A 117 15.05 13.21 -31.87
CA ILE A 117 16.27 13.77 -31.29
C ILE A 117 16.46 15.25 -31.64
N ARG A 118 15.45 15.88 -32.28
CA ARG A 118 15.53 17.31 -32.60
C ARG A 118 15.36 18.14 -31.34
N PRO A 119 16.22 19.15 -31.10
CA PRO A 119 16.02 20.11 -30.02
C PRO A 119 14.62 20.73 -30.13
N GLU A 120 13.81 20.54 -29.10
CA GLU A 120 12.44 21.05 -29.07
C GLU A 120 12.18 21.67 -27.72
N LYS A 121 11.72 22.93 -27.72
CA LYS A 121 11.29 23.58 -26.49
C LYS A 121 9.99 22.96 -26.05
N ILE A 122 10.05 22.22 -24.96
CA ILE A 122 8.83 21.71 -24.35
C ILE A 122 8.12 22.87 -23.68
N GLN A 123 6.89 23.14 -24.11
CA GLN A 123 6.06 24.17 -23.50
C GLN A 123 5.68 23.73 -22.09
N TYR A 124 6.45 24.18 -21.11
CA TYR A 124 6.02 24.21 -19.73
C TYR A 124 5.24 25.53 -19.53
N GLU A 125 3.93 25.44 -19.28
CA GLU A 125 3.04 26.60 -19.10
C GLU A 125 3.23 27.28 -17.74
N GLY A 126 4.45 27.76 -17.48
CA GLY A 126 4.81 28.43 -16.24
C GLY A 126 4.78 27.54 -15.00
N ALA A 127 5.59 27.91 -14.01
CA ALA A 127 5.60 27.28 -12.70
C ALA A 127 4.75 28.12 -11.73
N LEU A 128 3.86 27.47 -10.98
CA LEU A 128 3.34 28.04 -9.74
C LEU A 128 4.38 27.80 -8.65
N VAL A 129 4.96 28.87 -8.10
CA VAL A 129 5.99 28.74 -7.06
C VAL A 129 5.44 29.31 -5.75
N LEU A 130 5.56 28.52 -4.68
CA LEU A 130 5.16 28.91 -3.34
C LEU A 130 6.42 29.13 -2.48
N ASP A 131 6.35 30.07 -1.54
CA ASP A 131 7.39 30.28 -0.53
C ASP A 131 7.31 29.23 0.60
N ALA A 132 8.20 29.36 1.59
CA ALA A 132 8.26 28.44 2.74
C ALA A 132 6.99 28.49 3.60
N GLU A 133 6.22 29.57 3.50
CA GLU A 133 4.96 29.80 4.19
C GLU A 133 3.74 29.43 3.32
N TYR A 134 3.95 28.74 2.19
CA TYR A 134 2.93 28.35 1.22
C TYR A 134 2.17 29.51 0.56
N ARG A 135 2.76 30.71 0.55
CA ARG A 135 2.23 31.88 -0.15
C ARG A 135 2.81 31.96 -1.55
N LEU A 136 2.09 32.62 -2.45
CA LEU A 136 2.52 32.80 -3.82
C LEU A 136 3.85 33.58 -3.90
N ASN A 137 4.87 32.98 -4.50
CA ASN A 137 6.10 33.68 -4.85
C ASN A 137 5.90 34.43 -6.17
N HIS A 138 5.61 35.72 -6.07
CA HIS A 138 5.37 36.61 -7.22
C HIS A 138 6.57 36.73 -8.18
N THR A 139 7.79 36.44 -7.72
CA THR A 139 9.02 36.62 -8.52
C THR A 139 9.40 35.37 -9.30
N GLU A 140 9.19 34.19 -8.73
CA GLU A 140 9.54 32.91 -9.35
C GLU A 140 8.37 32.26 -10.11
N THR A 141 7.13 32.68 -9.79
CA THR A 141 5.94 32.20 -10.51
C THR A 141 5.94 32.73 -11.94
N THR A 142 5.82 31.82 -12.90
CA THR A 142 5.91 32.13 -14.34
C THR A 142 4.63 31.81 -15.12
N ILE A 143 3.54 31.45 -14.43
CA ILE A 143 2.24 31.21 -15.05
C ILE A 143 1.75 32.50 -15.74
N PRO A 144 1.45 32.47 -17.05
CA PRO A 144 0.97 33.64 -17.78
C PRO A 144 -0.44 34.03 -17.32
N ASN A 145 -0.71 35.35 -17.27
CA ASN A 145 -1.98 35.93 -16.86
C ASN A 145 -2.57 35.39 -15.55
N LEU A 146 -1.72 35.12 -14.55
CA LEU A 146 -2.18 34.66 -13.23
C LEU A 146 -2.81 35.81 -12.44
N VAL A 147 -4.11 35.72 -12.17
CA VAL A 147 -4.90 36.68 -11.38
C VAL A 147 -4.69 36.41 -9.90
N VAL A 148 -4.19 37.42 -9.17
CA VAL A 148 -3.83 37.32 -7.74
C VAL A 148 -4.45 38.45 -6.91
N ASP A 149 -5.44 39.14 -7.48
CA ASP A 149 -6.03 40.34 -6.87
C ASP A 149 -6.97 39.99 -5.70
N PRO A 150 -6.72 40.49 -4.47
CA PRO A 150 -7.63 40.28 -3.35
C PRO A 150 -9.08 40.74 -3.62
N ARG A 151 -9.25 41.78 -4.46
CA ARG A 151 -10.57 42.33 -4.81
C ARG A 151 -11.40 41.36 -5.64
N TYR A 152 -10.75 40.46 -6.39
CA TYR A 152 -11.41 39.40 -7.13
C TYR A 152 -12.18 38.48 -6.17
N TYR A 153 -11.53 38.00 -5.11
CA TYR A 153 -12.16 37.13 -4.13
C TYR A 153 -13.31 37.82 -3.37
N LEU A 154 -13.13 39.10 -3.00
CA LEU A 154 -14.18 39.88 -2.34
C LEU A 154 -15.43 40.07 -3.22
N ALA A 155 -15.24 40.22 -4.52
CA ALA A 155 -16.34 40.39 -5.47
C ALA A 155 -17.10 39.07 -5.70
N GLU A 156 -16.39 37.95 -5.81
CA GLU A 156 -16.97 36.60 -5.86
C GLU A 156 -17.85 36.34 -4.63
N GLU A 157 -17.36 36.65 -3.42
CA GLU A 157 -18.13 36.51 -2.17
C GLU A 157 -19.37 37.41 -2.12
N SER A 158 -19.27 38.60 -2.71
CA SER A 158 -20.35 39.60 -2.71
C SER A 158 -21.34 39.44 -3.88
N GLY A 159 -21.12 38.49 -4.79
CA GLY A 159 -21.92 38.30 -6.00
C GLY A 159 -21.85 39.47 -6.99
N VAL A 160 -20.77 40.26 -6.96
CA VAL A 160 -20.57 41.41 -7.85
C VAL A 160 -19.85 40.95 -9.11
N SER A 161 -20.36 41.33 -10.29
CA SER A 161 -19.75 40.96 -11.57
C SER A 161 -18.29 41.43 -11.67
N LEU A 162 -17.43 40.57 -12.21
CA LEU A 162 -16.03 40.83 -12.50
C LEU A 162 -15.82 42.03 -13.42
N ASP A 163 -16.79 42.34 -14.28
CA ASP A 163 -16.76 43.50 -15.19
C ASP A 163 -16.66 44.85 -14.46
N VAL A 164 -17.04 44.86 -13.17
CA VAL A 164 -16.98 46.04 -12.31
C VAL A 164 -15.57 46.26 -11.74
N ILE A 165 -14.75 45.20 -11.65
CA ILE A 165 -13.40 45.26 -11.09
C ILE A 165 -12.43 45.72 -12.18
N LYS A 166 -12.25 47.04 -12.28
CA LYS A 166 -11.23 47.60 -13.18
C LYS A 166 -9.83 47.31 -12.67
N ASN A 167 -8.94 46.90 -13.58
CA ASN A 167 -7.51 46.69 -13.37
C ASN A 167 -7.21 45.62 -12.31
N LEU A 168 -7.49 44.35 -12.62
CA LEU A 168 -7.05 43.21 -11.82
C LEU A 168 -5.51 43.20 -11.73
N ASN A 169 -5.00 42.84 -10.56
CA ASN A 169 -3.59 42.50 -10.39
C ASN A 169 -3.32 41.15 -11.07
N VAL A 170 -2.61 41.20 -12.19
CA VAL A 170 -2.26 40.04 -13.03
C VAL A 170 -0.75 39.91 -13.08
N LEU A 171 -0.24 38.74 -12.70
CA LEU A 171 1.17 38.38 -12.86
C LEU A 171 1.44 37.82 -14.26
N ASN A 172 2.64 38.08 -14.76
CA ASN A 172 3.13 37.64 -16.07
C ASN A 172 2.14 37.92 -17.20
N PRO A 173 1.80 39.21 -17.44
CA PRO A 173 0.82 39.56 -18.47
C PRO A 173 1.29 39.11 -19.86
N ASP A 174 0.46 38.33 -20.53
CA ASP A 174 0.66 37.85 -21.90
C ASP A 174 -0.62 38.10 -22.73
N PRO A 175 -0.57 38.93 -23.79
CA PRO A 175 -1.75 39.23 -24.61
C PRO A 175 -2.34 38.02 -25.37
N LYS A 176 -1.64 36.87 -25.38
CA LYS A 176 -2.06 35.66 -26.11
C LYS A 176 -2.57 34.54 -25.18
N ALA A 177 -2.43 34.69 -23.87
CA ALA A 177 -2.84 33.67 -22.90
C ALA A 177 -4.22 33.98 -22.30
N GLU A 178 -4.93 32.96 -21.86
CA GLU A 178 -6.15 33.13 -21.06
C GLU A 178 -5.80 33.46 -19.60
N HIS A 179 -6.72 34.09 -18.88
CA HIS A 179 -6.53 34.37 -17.46
C HIS A 179 -6.59 33.08 -16.65
N ARG A 180 -5.68 32.94 -15.70
CA ARG A 180 -5.64 31.83 -14.74
C ARG A 180 -5.89 32.37 -13.35
N PHE A 181 -6.61 31.61 -12.53
CA PHE A 181 -6.96 32.02 -11.19
C PHE A 181 -6.35 31.05 -10.18
N ILE A 182 -5.82 31.61 -9.08
CA ILE A 182 -5.38 30.83 -7.92
C ILE A 182 -6.42 30.95 -6.81
N TYR A 183 -6.77 29.86 -6.15
CA TYR A 183 -7.69 29.85 -5.01
C TYR A 183 -7.04 29.18 -3.81
N TYR A 184 -7.23 29.78 -2.63
CA TYR A 184 -6.88 29.20 -1.35
C TYR A 184 -8.16 28.73 -0.67
N VAL A 185 -8.49 27.46 -0.84
CA VAL A 185 -9.72 26.88 -0.28
C VAL A 185 -9.39 26.31 1.09
N THR A 186 -9.94 26.92 2.14
CA THR A 186 -9.77 26.44 3.53
C THR A 186 -11.01 25.70 3.97
N ILE A 187 -10.82 24.50 4.50
CA ILE A 187 -11.87 23.65 5.03
C ILE A 187 -11.54 23.20 6.45
N ASP A 188 -12.57 23.00 7.26
CA ASP A 188 -12.42 22.33 8.55
C ASP A 188 -12.26 20.82 8.29
N PHE A 189 -11.20 20.24 8.83
CA PHE A 189 -10.88 18.82 8.66
C PHE A 189 -10.91 18.11 10.02
N GLY A 190 -11.81 17.13 10.14
CA GLY A 190 -11.89 16.26 11.31
C GLY A 190 -10.78 15.22 11.27
N GLY A 191 -9.93 15.20 12.29
CA GLY A 191 -8.83 14.23 12.39
C GLY A 191 -7.48 14.88 12.65
N GLY A 192 -6.49 14.03 12.96
CA GLY A 192 -5.11 14.44 13.19
C GLY A 192 -4.31 14.58 11.89
N GLU A 193 -3.04 14.97 12.03
CA GLU A 193 -2.08 15.05 10.91
C GLU A 193 -2.00 13.75 10.10
N LYS A 194 -2.07 12.58 10.77
CA LYS A 194 -2.04 11.26 10.11
C LYS A 194 -3.25 11.08 9.18
N ASP A 195 -4.43 11.53 9.60
CA ASP A 195 -5.68 11.35 8.87
C ASP A 195 -5.74 12.27 7.64
N ILE A 196 -5.33 13.53 7.81
CA ILE A 196 -5.18 14.49 6.71
C ILE A 196 -4.23 13.93 5.66
N TRP A 197 -3.04 13.48 6.08
CA TRP A 197 -2.06 12.91 5.16
C TRP A 197 -2.57 11.65 4.46
N SER A 198 -3.16 10.73 5.20
CA SER A 198 -3.71 9.48 4.65
C SER A 198 -4.77 9.75 3.59
N THR A 199 -5.68 10.68 3.87
CA THR A 199 -6.75 11.10 2.95
C THR A 199 -6.15 11.65 1.66
N PHE A 200 -5.24 12.63 1.76
CA PHE A 200 -4.65 13.27 0.58
C PHE A 200 -3.77 12.32 -0.26
N GLU A 201 -3.08 11.36 0.37
CA GLU A 201 -2.33 10.32 -0.34
C GLU A 201 -3.26 9.33 -1.05
N LYS A 202 -4.38 8.95 -0.42
CA LYS A 202 -5.41 8.12 -1.08
C LYS A 202 -6.05 8.86 -2.25
N SER A 203 -6.39 10.14 -2.07
CA SER A 203 -6.90 11.00 -3.14
C SER A 203 -5.94 11.05 -4.31
N LYS A 204 -4.65 11.27 -4.05
CA LYS A 204 -3.58 11.31 -5.06
C LYS A 204 -3.49 10.02 -5.85
N ARG A 205 -3.51 8.87 -5.17
CA ARG A 205 -3.48 7.54 -5.81
C ARG A 205 -4.71 7.29 -6.69
N LYS A 206 -5.91 7.69 -6.23
CA LYS A 206 -7.17 7.48 -6.96
C LYS A 206 -7.36 8.43 -8.13
N THR A 207 -6.95 9.69 -7.98
CA THR A 207 -7.14 10.74 -8.99
C THR A 207 -5.97 10.84 -9.98
N GLY A 208 -4.79 10.32 -9.61
CA GLY A 208 -3.60 10.32 -10.45
C GLY A 208 -2.80 11.63 -10.44
N TYR A 209 -3.17 12.60 -9.60
CA TYR A 209 -2.46 13.87 -9.46
C TYR A 209 -2.40 14.34 -8.00
N ALA A 210 -1.42 15.17 -7.68
CA ALA A 210 -1.26 15.75 -6.35
C ALA A 210 -1.76 17.21 -6.33
N VAL A 211 -2.25 17.64 -5.17
CA VAL A 211 -2.64 19.04 -4.91
C VAL A 211 -1.74 19.63 -3.82
N PRO A 212 -1.27 20.87 -3.93
CA PRO A 212 -0.56 21.54 -2.84
C PRO A 212 -1.53 21.86 -1.69
N TYR A 213 -1.15 21.51 -0.47
CA TYR A 213 -1.94 21.81 0.73
C TYR A 213 -1.04 22.04 1.96
N TYR A 214 -1.58 22.75 2.94
CA TYR A 214 -1.03 22.87 4.29
C TYR A 214 -2.16 22.84 5.31
N TRP A 215 -1.84 22.66 6.58
CA TRP A 215 -2.84 22.68 7.66
C TRP A 215 -2.35 23.45 8.87
N GLN A 216 -3.31 23.95 9.64
CA GLN A 216 -3.07 24.70 10.86
C GLN A 216 -4.07 24.26 11.94
N PRO A 217 -3.61 23.99 13.18
CA PRO A 217 -4.49 23.63 14.27
C PRO A 217 -5.28 24.86 14.72
N VAL A 218 -6.58 24.69 14.92
CA VAL A 218 -7.51 25.71 15.41
C VAL A 218 -8.03 25.28 16.78
N THR A 219 -8.19 26.25 17.67
CA THR A 219 -8.74 26.03 19.01
C THR A 219 -9.94 26.92 19.25
N ALA A 220 -10.98 26.38 19.87
CA ALA A 220 -12.09 27.17 20.39
C ALA A 220 -12.29 26.87 21.87
N SER A 221 -12.41 27.93 22.67
CA SER A 221 -12.81 27.83 24.07
C SER A 221 -14.33 27.83 24.13
N SER A 222 -14.94 26.71 24.53
CA SER A 222 -16.39 26.70 24.77
C SER A 222 -16.68 27.56 26.01
N GLY A 223 -17.54 28.57 25.87
CA GLY A 223 -17.78 29.58 26.92
C GLY A 223 -18.42 29.07 28.21
N SER A 224 -18.73 27.78 28.33
CA SER A 224 -19.45 27.18 29.46
C SER A 224 -18.76 25.96 30.08
N SER A 225 -17.64 25.50 29.52
CA SER A 225 -16.87 24.40 30.10
C SER A 225 -15.38 24.65 29.86
N ASN A 226 -14.51 24.25 30.78
CA ASN A 226 -13.04 24.28 30.61
C ASN A 226 -12.54 23.32 29.50
N ILE A 227 -13.40 22.99 28.53
CA ILE A 227 -13.12 22.13 27.38
C ILE A 227 -12.74 23.07 26.24
N THR A 228 -11.51 22.88 25.76
CA THR A 228 -10.99 23.50 24.54
C THR A 228 -11.15 22.48 23.43
N ASP A 229 -11.91 22.84 22.40
CA ASP A 229 -12.06 22.01 21.21
C ASP A 229 -10.89 22.28 20.27
N TYR A 230 -10.34 21.21 19.68
CA TYR A 230 -9.23 21.26 18.75
C TYR A 230 -9.63 20.58 17.44
N TRP A 231 -9.39 21.26 16.33
CA TRP A 231 -9.49 20.65 15.00
C TRP A 231 -8.42 21.25 14.09
N ASN A 232 -8.30 20.73 12.86
CA ASN A 232 -7.36 21.24 11.89
C ASN A 232 -8.11 21.94 10.76
N ASN A 233 -7.60 23.09 10.34
CA ASN A 233 -8.02 23.71 9.10
C ASN A 233 -7.01 23.34 8.02
N VAL A 234 -7.48 22.71 6.95
CA VAL A 234 -6.66 22.35 5.79
C VAL A 234 -6.91 23.39 4.71
N THR A 235 -5.85 24.01 4.21
CA THR A 235 -5.92 24.93 3.08
C THR A 235 -5.30 24.26 1.86
N VAL A 236 -6.11 24.11 0.81
CA VAL A 236 -5.71 23.55 -0.49
C VAL A 236 -5.56 24.68 -1.50
N ILE A 237 -4.47 24.63 -2.27
CA ILE A 237 -4.15 25.65 -3.27
C ILE A 237 -4.55 25.11 -4.65
N VAL A 238 -5.49 25.77 -5.30
CA VAL A 238 -6.09 25.34 -6.57
C VAL A 238 -5.73 26.36 -7.66
N CYS A 239 -5.09 25.90 -8.73
CA CYS A 239 -4.72 26.72 -9.89
C CYS A 239 -4.80 25.86 -11.16
N ARG A 240 -6.03 25.55 -11.60
CA ARG A 240 -6.30 24.70 -12.77
C ARG A 240 -6.97 25.51 -13.88
N PRO A 241 -6.59 25.33 -15.17
CA PRO A 241 -7.17 26.08 -16.29
C PRO A 241 -8.69 26.01 -16.36
N GLU A 242 -9.28 24.87 -16.00
CA GLU A 242 -10.71 24.60 -16.03
C GLU A 242 -11.50 25.20 -14.85
N ILE A 243 -10.83 25.77 -13.83
CA ILE A 243 -11.47 26.33 -12.65
C ILE A 243 -11.41 27.86 -12.73
N CYS A 244 -12.57 28.48 -12.92
CA CYS A 244 -12.67 29.93 -13.15
C CYS A 244 -13.45 30.70 -12.08
N ASN A 245 -13.99 30.02 -11.07
CA ASN A 245 -14.72 30.63 -9.96
C ASN A 245 -14.49 29.87 -8.64
N LEU A 246 -14.87 30.51 -7.53
CA LEU A 246 -14.64 29.95 -6.19
C LEU A 246 -15.47 28.68 -5.94
N ALA A 247 -16.69 28.59 -6.45
CA ALA A 247 -17.57 27.44 -6.23
C ALA A 247 -16.99 26.16 -6.86
N ASP A 248 -16.46 26.26 -8.08
CA ASP A 248 -15.79 25.15 -8.76
C ASP A 248 -14.50 24.75 -8.02
N ALA A 249 -13.76 25.72 -7.48
CA ALA A 249 -12.57 25.44 -6.68
C ALA A 249 -12.92 24.70 -5.37
N GLN A 250 -14.01 25.10 -4.71
CA GLN A 250 -14.53 24.41 -3.51
C GLN A 250 -14.99 23.00 -3.84
N GLN A 251 -15.81 22.84 -4.88
CA GLN A 251 -16.29 21.53 -5.33
C GLN A 251 -15.14 20.61 -5.73
N PHE A 252 -14.09 21.14 -6.37
CA PHE A 252 -12.89 20.39 -6.69
C PHE A 252 -12.20 19.86 -5.43
N VAL A 253 -12.03 20.69 -4.40
CA VAL A 253 -11.39 20.30 -3.14
C VAL A 253 -12.22 19.27 -2.40
N GLU A 254 -13.54 19.47 -2.31
CA GLU A 254 -14.47 18.50 -1.72
C GLU A 254 -14.41 17.15 -2.44
N SER A 255 -14.43 17.17 -3.78
CA SER A 255 -14.35 15.95 -4.60
C SER A 255 -13.00 15.25 -4.43
N TYR A 256 -11.91 16.01 -4.35
CA TYR A 256 -10.57 15.47 -4.13
C TYR A 256 -10.48 14.80 -2.76
N ILE A 257 -11.01 15.42 -1.71
CA ILE A 257 -11.03 14.86 -0.36
C ILE A 257 -11.94 13.64 -0.28
N ALA A 258 -13.15 13.71 -0.82
CA ALA A 258 -14.09 12.60 -0.88
C ALA A 258 -13.51 11.39 -1.64
N ALA A 259 -12.66 11.61 -2.64
CA ALA A 259 -11.93 10.53 -3.29
C ALA A 259 -10.99 9.83 -2.30
N GLY A 260 -10.34 10.56 -1.40
CA GLY A 260 -9.40 10.03 -0.40
C GLY A 260 -10.07 9.49 0.86
N GLU A 261 -11.28 9.95 1.17
CA GLU A 261 -12.11 9.38 2.21
C GLU A 261 -12.43 7.93 1.84
N ASP A 262 -12.24 7.03 2.81
CA ASP A 262 -12.77 5.69 2.69
C ASP A 262 -14.29 5.84 2.71
N ILE A 263 -14.92 5.86 1.53
CA ILE A 263 -16.30 5.41 1.42
C ILE A 263 -16.27 4.06 2.13
N ILE A 264 -16.99 3.94 3.23
CA ILE A 264 -17.25 2.68 3.93
C ILE A 264 -18.10 1.85 2.97
N GLU A 265 -17.49 1.37 1.88
CA GLU A 265 -17.95 0.18 1.22
C GLU A 265 -17.83 -0.90 2.28
N PRO A 266 -18.89 -1.69 2.54
CA PRO A 266 -18.83 -2.74 3.55
C PRO A 266 -17.63 -3.61 3.21
N GLU A 267 -16.61 -3.54 4.07
CA GLU A 267 -15.38 -4.28 3.90
C GLU A 267 -15.76 -5.75 3.76
N VAL A 268 -15.67 -6.26 2.54
CA VAL A 268 -15.22 -7.62 2.32
C VAL A 268 -13.85 -7.65 3.00
N THR A 269 -13.85 -8.04 4.27
CA THR A 269 -12.70 -7.98 5.19
C THR A 269 -11.49 -8.50 4.42
N ASN A 270 -10.31 -7.88 4.55
CA ASN A 270 -9.11 -8.23 3.79
C ASN A 270 -8.88 -9.76 3.70
N TRP A 271 -9.24 -10.48 4.76
CA TRP A 271 -9.30 -11.95 4.84
C TRP A 271 -10.20 -12.65 3.80
N GLU A 272 -11.39 -12.14 3.52
CA GLU A 272 -12.28 -12.70 2.51
C GLU A 272 -11.73 -12.55 1.09
N ARG A 273 -11.08 -11.41 0.78
CA ARG A 273 -10.36 -11.24 -0.50
C ARG A 273 -9.22 -12.26 -0.63
N ILE A 274 -8.50 -12.55 0.45
CA ILE A 274 -7.46 -13.58 0.47
C ILE A 274 -8.06 -14.95 0.16
N TYR A 275 -9.16 -15.34 0.81
CA TYR A 275 -9.83 -16.61 0.49
C TYR A 275 -10.25 -16.67 -0.98
N TRP A 276 -10.92 -15.64 -1.50
CA TRP A 276 -11.33 -15.58 -2.90
C TRP A 276 -10.15 -15.69 -3.85
N SER A 277 -9.02 -15.02 -3.57
CA SER A 277 -7.82 -15.11 -4.39
C SER A 277 -7.23 -16.52 -4.44
N ILE A 278 -7.27 -17.25 -3.32
CA ILE A 278 -6.70 -18.60 -3.23
C ILE A 278 -7.62 -19.63 -3.90
N ILE A 279 -8.94 -19.45 -3.84
CA ILE A 279 -9.91 -20.40 -4.39
C ILE A 279 -10.34 -20.09 -5.83
N LYS A 280 -9.98 -18.92 -6.38
CA LYS A 280 -10.42 -18.44 -7.70
C LYS A 280 -10.22 -19.45 -8.82
N ASP A 281 -9.07 -20.13 -8.82
CA ASP A 281 -8.68 -21.08 -9.87
C ASP A 281 -8.88 -22.55 -9.44
N LYS A 282 -9.63 -22.79 -8.36
CA LYS A 282 -9.88 -24.12 -7.79
C LYS A 282 -11.32 -24.55 -8.05
N THR A 283 -11.51 -25.85 -8.25
CA THR A 283 -12.86 -26.44 -8.20
C THR A 283 -13.45 -26.29 -6.80
N ILE A 284 -14.78 -26.44 -6.68
CA ILE A 284 -15.47 -26.40 -5.38
C ILE A 284 -14.88 -27.44 -4.42
N GLU A 285 -14.62 -28.66 -4.89
CA GLU A 285 -14.05 -29.73 -4.07
C GLU A 285 -12.61 -29.43 -3.61
N GLU A 286 -11.77 -28.86 -4.48
CA GLU A 286 -10.42 -28.43 -4.12
C GLU A 286 -10.44 -27.28 -3.11
N SER A 287 -11.40 -26.36 -3.25
CA SER A 287 -11.63 -25.25 -2.33
C SER A 287 -12.08 -25.75 -0.95
N ARG A 288 -13.05 -26.67 -0.90
CA ARG A 288 -13.47 -27.37 0.34
C ARG A 288 -12.28 -28.03 1.01
N ARG A 289 -11.47 -28.76 0.23
CA ARG A 289 -10.30 -29.47 0.74
C ARG A 289 -9.24 -28.51 1.27
N PHE A 290 -8.99 -27.40 0.58
CA PHE A 290 -8.05 -26.36 1.01
C PHE A 290 -8.47 -25.78 2.37
N ILE A 291 -9.72 -25.34 2.49
CA ILE A 291 -10.26 -24.73 3.72
C ILE A 291 -10.19 -25.71 4.90
N LEU A 292 -10.56 -26.98 4.72
CA LEU A 292 -10.47 -27.94 5.82
C LEU A 292 -9.00 -28.25 6.20
N ARG A 293 -8.07 -28.21 5.24
CA ARG A 293 -6.64 -28.47 5.50
C ARG A 293 -5.93 -27.32 6.21
N SER A 294 -6.43 -26.09 6.14
CA SER A 294 -5.81 -24.94 6.83
C SER A 294 -5.93 -25.03 8.35
N GLY A 295 -7.00 -25.65 8.85
CA GLY A 295 -7.22 -25.82 10.28
C GLY A 295 -7.83 -24.59 10.98
N ASN A 296 -8.40 -23.67 10.20
CA ASN A 296 -9.08 -22.47 10.71
C ASN A 296 -10.38 -22.84 11.45
N GLN A 297 -10.80 -21.99 12.39
CA GLN A 297 -12.05 -22.09 13.13
C GLN A 297 -13.22 -21.54 12.31
N PRO A 298 -14.48 -21.90 12.64
CA PRO A 298 -15.66 -21.43 11.89
C PRO A 298 -15.82 -19.91 11.82
N GLY A 299 -15.39 -19.19 12.87
CA GLY A 299 -15.41 -17.73 12.90
C GLY A 299 -14.29 -17.05 12.12
N GLU A 300 -13.27 -17.81 11.70
CA GLU A 300 -12.12 -17.31 10.92
C GLU A 300 -12.34 -17.48 9.40
N ILE A 301 -13.45 -18.08 8.99
CA ILE A 301 -13.82 -18.29 7.58
C ILE A 301 -15.08 -17.45 7.28
N PRO A 302 -15.02 -16.52 6.30
CA PRO A 302 -16.17 -15.70 5.93
C PRO A 302 -17.39 -16.53 5.52
N ASP A 303 -18.59 -16.06 5.89
CA ASP A 303 -19.85 -16.77 5.61
C ASP A 303 -20.12 -16.95 4.11
N SER A 304 -19.71 -15.99 3.29
CA SER A 304 -19.78 -16.06 1.83
C SER A 304 -18.98 -17.24 1.27
N ILE A 305 -17.76 -17.45 1.78
CA ILE A 305 -16.88 -18.55 1.41
C ILE A 305 -17.50 -19.87 1.86
N LYS A 306 -17.94 -19.98 3.13
CA LYS A 306 -18.62 -21.18 3.66
C LYS A 306 -19.82 -21.57 2.80
N LYS A 307 -20.64 -20.59 2.41
CA LYS A 307 -21.81 -20.77 1.55
C LYS A 307 -21.41 -21.19 0.13
N TYR A 308 -20.38 -20.58 -0.46
CA TYR A 308 -19.90 -20.90 -1.80
C TYR A 308 -19.42 -22.35 -1.90
N VAL A 309 -18.63 -22.82 -0.92
CA VAL A 309 -18.11 -24.18 -0.92
C VAL A 309 -19.05 -25.20 -0.27
N GLY A 310 -20.16 -24.76 0.34
CA GLY A 310 -21.13 -25.61 1.04
C GLY A 310 -20.59 -26.25 2.33
N LEU A 311 -19.69 -25.59 3.06
CA LEU A 311 -19.16 -26.07 4.34
C LEU A 311 -20.05 -25.63 5.50
N ILE A 312 -20.26 -26.52 6.46
CA ILE A 312 -20.91 -26.20 7.73
C ILE A 312 -19.89 -26.04 8.85
N ASP A 313 -20.23 -25.25 9.87
CA ASP A 313 -19.33 -24.94 11.00
C ASP A 313 -18.85 -26.19 11.75
N GLU A 314 -19.67 -27.24 11.83
CA GLU A 314 -19.27 -28.53 12.45
C GLU A 314 -18.13 -29.21 11.67
N GLU A 315 -18.19 -29.23 10.33
CA GLU A 315 -17.13 -29.80 9.48
C GLU A 315 -15.80 -29.05 9.68
N ILE A 316 -15.88 -27.72 9.79
CA ILE A 316 -14.73 -26.85 10.02
C ILE A 316 -14.15 -27.08 11.41
N THR A 317 -15.00 -27.18 12.43
CA THR A 317 -14.59 -27.41 13.83
C THR A 317 -13.80 -28.71 13.94
N ILE A 318 -14.34 -29.82 13.42
CA ILE A 318 -13.66 -31.12 13.41
C ILE A 318 -12.34 -31.05 12.64
N ALA A 319 -12.33 -30.40 11.47
CA ALA A 319 -11.11 -30.24 10.69
C ALA A 319 -10.02 -29.43 11.44
N SER A 320 -10.43 -28.40 12.17
CA SER A 320 -9.54 -27.58 13.00
C SER A 320 -8.97 -28.38 14.17
N LEU A 321 -9.79 -29.13 14.90
CA LEU A 321 -9.33 -30.00 16.00
C LEU A 321 -8.24 -30.99 15.54
N ILE A 322 -8.46 -31.63 14.38
CA ILE A 322 -7.50 -32.55 13.78
C ILE A 322 -6.18 -31.82 13.48
N MET A 323 -6.20 -30.63 12.87
CA MET A 323 -4.97 -29.89 12.54
C MET A 323 -4.27 -29.32 13.76
N LYS A 324 -5.02 -28.82 14.75
CA LYS A 324 -4.46 -28.26 15.99
C LYS A 324 -3.88 -29.33 16.91
N SER A 325 -4.26 -30.59 16.74
CA SER A 325 -3.59 -31.73 17.40
C SER A 325 -2.28 -32.16 16.74
N SER A 326 -1.98 -31.67 15.53
CA SER A 326 -0.77 -32.01 14.80
C SER A 326 0.47 -31.35 15.38
N VAL A 327 1.64 -31.98 15.20
CA VAL A 327 2.91 -31.45 15.72
C VAL A 327 3.29 -30.10 15.11
N ASN A 328 2.83 -29.81 13.89
CA ASN A 328 3.16 -28.58 13.18
C ASN A 328 2.44 -27.33 13.73
N THR A 329 1.54 -27.48 14.70
CA THR A 329 0.80 -26.37 15.32
C THR A 329 1.43 -26.00 16.66
N VAL A 330 2.08 -24.83 16.73
CA VAL A 330 2.81 -24.39 17.94
C VAL A 330 1.94 -23.53 18.87
N LEU A 331 1.15 -22.59 18.33
CA LEU A 331 0.54 -21.53 19.14
C LEU A 331 -0.80 -21.86 19.80
N PHE A 332 -1.48 -22.95 19.40
CA PHE A 332 -2.78 -23.34 19.96
C PHE A 332 -2.98 -24.85 19.88
N ARG A 333 -1.98 -25.59 20.38
CA ARG A 333 -1.98 -27.04 20.27
C ARG A 333 -3.03 -27.66 21.19
N ILE A 334 -3.77 -28.61 20.66
CA ILE A 334 -4.76 -29.39 21.40
C ILE A 334 -4.19 -30.76 21.68
N ASP A 335 -4.42 -31.28 22.88
CA ASP A 335 -4.04 -32.65 23.21
C ASP A 335 -4.75 -33.65 22.27
N PRO A 336 -4.03 -34.62 21.66
CA PRO A 336 -4.65 -35.57 20.74
C PRO A 336 -5.79 -36.40 21.35
N GLU A 337 -5.81 -36.61 22.67
CA GLU A 337 -6.89 -37.33 23.36
C GLU A 337 -8.16 -36.49 23.44
N ASP A 338 -8.03 -35.19 23.72
CA ASP A 338 -9.17 -34.27 23.74
C ASP A 338 -9.73 -34.05 22.33
N ALA A 339 -8.85 -33.94 21.33
CA ALA A 339 -9.24 -33.91 19.93
C ALA A 339 -9.98 -35.20 19.51
N ARG A 340 -9.50 -36.38 19.93
CA ARG A 340 -10.17 -37.67 19.68
C ARG A 340 -11.58 -37.70 20.27
N ARG A 341 -11.73 -37.34 21.55
CA ARG A 341 -13.05 -37.35 22.23
C ARG A 341 -14.05 -36.44 21.53
N ALA A 342 -13.62 -35.24 21.11
CA ALA A 342 -14.47 -34.32 20.38
C ALA A 342 -14.81 -34.83 18.97
N CYS A 343 -13.88 -35.50 18.29
CA CYS A 343 -14.12 -36.11 16.98
C CYS A 343 -15.09 -37.31 17.07
N GLU A 344 -14.95 -38.16 18.09
CA GLU A 344 -15.84 -39.30 18.33
C GLU A 344 -17.29 -38.90 18.61
N ALA A 345 -17.49 -37.72 19.21
CA ALA A 345 -18.81 -37.17 19.45
C ALA A 345 -19.51 -36.68 18.16
N SER A 346 -18.78 -36.48 17.06
CA SER A 346 -19.34 -36.01 15.79
C SER A 346 -19.52 -37.14 14.78
N THR A 347 -20.67 -37.15 14.11
CA THR A 347 -20.94 -38.07 12.99
C THR A 347 -20.14 -37.74 11.74
N LEU A 348 -19.48 -36.58 11.70
CA LEU A 348 -18.79 -36.05 10.53
C LEU A 348 -17.30 -36.41 10.49
N TRP A 349 -16.73 -37.03 11.53
CA TRP A 349 -15.29 -37.30 11.62
C TRP A 349 -14.74 -38.07 10.41
N ASN A 350 -15.37 -39.19 10.06
CA ASN A 350 -14.99 -39.98 8.88
C ASN A 350 -15.08 -39.17 7.58
N LYS A 351 -16.16 -38.39 7.43
CA LYS A 351 -16.43 -37.59 6.24
C LYS A 351 -15.38 -36.50 6.06
N VAL A 352 -15.07 -35.75 7.12
CA VAL A 352 -14.09 -34.66 7.11
C VAL A 352 -12.70 -35.18 6.78
N VAL A 353 -12.28 -36.29 7.39
CA VAL A 353 -10.98 -36.91 7.08
C VAL A 353 -10.97 -37.44 5.66
N GLY A 354 -12.07 -38.04 5.19
CA GLY A 354 -12.23 -38.45 3.79
C GLY A 354 -12.04 -37.29 2.80
N ILE A 355 -12.70 -36.15 3.01
CA ILE A 355 -12.58 -34.96 2.16
C ILE A 355 -11.13 -34.45 2.17
N LYS A 356 -10.47 -34.42 3.33
CA LYS A 356 -9.06 -34.02 3.42
C LYS A 356 -8.14 -34.89 2.59
N LEU A 357 -8.46 -36.17 2.43
CA LEU A 357 -7.63 -37.15 1.74
C LEU A 357 -8.05 -37.40 0.29
N SER A 358 -9.23 -36.94 -0.15
CA SER A 358 -9.81 -37.21 -1.49
C SER A 358 -9.03 -36.66 -2.69
N GLY A 359 -7.86 -36.04 -2.47
CA GLY A 359 -7.02 -35.41 -3.48
C GLY A 359 -5.68 -36.10 -3.71
N TYR A 360 -5.54 -37.32 -3.20
CA TYR A 360 -4.31 -38.10 -3.29
C TYR A 360 -4.56 -39.32 -4.16
N ASP A 361 -3.70 -39.52 -5.16
CA ASP A 361 -3.92 -40.50 -6.22
C ASP A 361 -3.70 -41.95 -5.76
N ASN A 362 -2.95 -42.14 -4.67
CA ASN A 362 -2.66 -43.46 -4.11
C ASN A 362 -2.40 -43.43 -2.60
N GLY A 363 -2.45 -44.61 -1.96
CA GLY A 363 -2.26 -44.72 -0.50
C GLY A 363 -0.88 -44.27 0.00
N GLN A 364 0.15 -44.28 -0.84
CA GLN A 364 1.48 -43.80 -0.47
C GLN A 364 1.50 -42.27 -0.30
N THR A 365 0.90 -41.52 -1.23
CA THR A 365 0.78 -40.06 -1.12
C THR A 365 -0.08 -39.62 0.07
N VAL A 366 -1.10 -40.41 0.43
CA VAL A 366 -1.88 -40.20 1.67
C VAL A 366 -1.01 -40.39 2.91
N ARG A 367 -0.22 -41.47 2.95
CA ARG A 367 0.71 -41.75 4.05
C ARG A 367 1.75 -40.65 4.18
N GLU A 368 2.37 -40.23 3.09
CA GLU A 368 3.33 -39.12 3.06
C GLU A 368 2.70 -37.82 3.59
N PHE A 369 1.47 -37.49 3.21
CA PHE A 369 0.77 -36.32 3.74
C PHE A 369 0.57 -36.41 5.26
N ILE A 370 0.05 -37.54 5.76
CA ILE A 370 -0.22 -37.74 7.18
C ILE A 370 1.07 -37.66 8.00
N MET A 371 2.15 -38.27 7.51
CA MET A 371 3.46 -38.26 8.14
C MET A 371 4.08 -36.85 8.13
N THR A 372 4.02 -36.17 6.98
CA THR A 372 4.49 -34.78 6.80
C THR A 372 3.75 -33.82 7.74
N LYS A 373 2.43 -33.96 7.87
CA LYS A 373 1.63 -33.13 8.79
C LYS A 373 1.82 -33.50 10.26
N GLY A 374 2.40 -34.66 10.57
CA GLY A 374 2.63 -35.08 11.95
C GLY A 374 1.31 -35.29 12.69
N LEU A 375 0.34 -35.95 12.05
CA LEU A 375 -0.94 -36.27 12.68
C LEU A 375 -0.78 -37.44 13.65
N HIS A 376 -1.36 -37.32 14.83
CA HIS A 376 -1.40 -38.39 15.82
C HIS A 376 -2.39 -39.49 15.38
N PRO A 377 -2.11 -40.79 15.59
CA PRO A 377 -3.03 -41.87 15.19
C PRO A 377 -4.43 -41.72 15.80
N ARG A 378 -4.52 -41.20 17.04
CA ARG A 378 -5.80 -40.99 17.74
C ARG A 378 -6.78 -40.02 17.06
N VAL A 379 -6.30 -39.12 16.21
CA VAL A 379 -7.19 -38.19 15.48
C VAL A 379 -7.57 -38.69 14.08
N LEU A 380 -7.14 -39.92 13.74
CA LEU A 380 -7.52 -40.60 12.51
C LEU A 380 -8.58 -41.68 12.81
N PRO A 381 -9.64 -41.77 11.99
CA PRO A 381 -10.64 -42.81 12.15
C PRO A 381 -10.08 -44.18 11.75
N ALA A 382 -10.46 -45.23 12.48
CA ALA A 382 -10.06 -46.61 12.18
C ALA A 382 -10.36 -47.04 10.73
N PRO A 383 -11.52 -46.69 10.12
CA PRO A 383 -11.78 -47.00 8.70
C PRO A 383 -10.75 -46.38 7.73
N ILE A 384 -10.28 -45.17 8.02
CA ILE A 384 -9.29 -44.47 7.20
C ILE A 384 -7.91 -45.10 7.36
N MET A 385 -7.52 -45.43 8.60
CA MET A 385 -6.27 -46.12 8.87
C MET A 385 -6.21 -47.49 8.18
N TYR A 386 -7.32 -48.23 8.20
CA TYR A 386 -7.44 -49.50 7.49
C TYR A 386 -7.35 -49.32 5.98
N LEU A 387 -8.09 -48.36 5.41
CA LEU A 387 -8.12 -48.09 3.97
C LEU A 387 -6.73 -47.77 3.38
N TYR A 388 -5.90 -47.06 4.14
CA TYR A 388 -4.58 -46.62 3.68
C TYR A 388 -3.40 -47.39 4.31
N ASN A 389 -3.68 -48.53 4.97
CA ASN A 389 -2.68 -49.39 5.62
C ASN A 389 -1.71 -48.61 6.53
N LEU A 390 -2.27 -47.73 7.38
CA LEU A 390 -1.51 -46.89 8.30
C LEU A 390 -1.33 -47.61 9.63
N SER A 391 -0.08 -47.81 10.05
CA SER A 391 0.23 -48.41 11.34
C SER A 391 0.14 -47.38 12.46
N GLU A 392 -0.62 -47.67 13.52
CA GLU A 392 -0.68 -46.82 14.72
C GLU A 392 0.71 -46.61 15.33
N LYS A 393 1.52 -47.67 15.38
CA LYS A 393 2.87 -47.62 15.92
C LYS A 393 3.76 -46.68 15.11
N GLU A 394 3.67 -46.75 13.78
CA GLU A 394 4.45 -45.89 12.89
C GLU A 394 4.01 -44.42 13.00
N LEU A 395 2.71 -44.16 12.99
CA LEU A 395 2.17 -42.80 13.14
C LEU A 395 2.53 -42.20 14.50
N PHE A 396 2.41 -42.99 15.56
CA PHE A 396 2.81 -42.58 16.90
C PHE A 396 4.30 -42.28 16.96
N TRP A 397 5.14 -43.17 16.42
CA TRP A 397 6.58 -42.95 16.39
C TRP A 397 6.96 -41.67 15.63
N ASN A 398 6.42 -41.47 14.42
CA ASN A 398 6.66 -40.24 13.65
C ASN A 398 6.15 -38.98 14.38
N TYR A 399 5.03 -39.07 15.09
CA TYR A 399 4.53 -37.97 15.92
C TYR A 399 5.52 -37.64 17.05
N GLN A 400 6.02 -38.64 17.77
CA GLN A 400 7.01 -38.45 18.84
C GLN A 400 8.31 -37.84 18.31
N MET A 401 8.83 -38.40 17.21
CA MET A 401 10.06 -37.95 16.54
C MET A 401 9.98 -36.49 16.10
N LYS A 402 8.83 -36.07 15.57
CA LYS A 402 8.63 -34.66 15.18
C LYS A 402 8.46 -33.73 16.38
N LEU A 403 7.93 -34.25 17.48
CA LEU A 403 7.65 -33.45 18.67
C LEU A 403 8.90 -33.19 19.51
N TYR A 404 9.68 -34.24 19.76
CA TYR A 404 10.84 -34.16 20.66
C TYR A 404 12.17 -34.19 19.90
N GLY A 405 12.17 -34.49 18.60
CA GLY A 405 13.40 -34.70 17.83
C GLY A 405 13.89 -36.15 17.92
N GLU A 406 14.68 -36.57 16.92
CA GLU A 406 15.13 -37.96 16.77
C GLU A 406 15.96 -38.47 17.95
N ASN A 407 16.95 -37.69 18.37
CA ASN A 407 17.88 -38.07 19.44
C ASN A 407 17.16 -38.23 20.79
N ASP A 408 16.26 -37.30 21.11
CA ASP A 408 15.55 -37.29 22.39
C ASP A 408 14.59 -38.48 22.52
N VAL A 409 13.93 -38.88 21.42
CA VAL A 409 13.01 -40.04 21.44
C VAL A 409 13.78 -41.36 21.58
N ILE A 410 14.93 -41.49 20.91
CA ILE A 410 15.79 -42.67 21.02
C ILE A 410 16.30 -42.82 22.46
N ASP A 411 16.73 -41.72 23.09
CA ASP A 411 17.23 -41.73 24.47
C ASP A 411 16.14 -42.02 25.51
N ILE A 412 14.91 -41.52 25.31
CA ILE A 412 13.75 -41.79 26.18
C ILE A 412 13.35 -43.28 26.15
N TRP A 413 13.59 -43.98 25.05
CA TRP A 413 13.18 -45.39 24.86
C TRP A 413 14.29 -46.40 25.15
N HIS A 414 15.53 -45.95 25.37
CA HIS A 414 16.66 -46.77 25.82
C HIS A 414 16.87 -46.77 27.33
N CYS A 415 16.09 -45.99 28.08
CA CYS A 415 15.92 -46.09 29.54
C CYS A 415 14.64 -46.88 29.86
#